data_AF-A0A8C4UV11-F1
#
_entry.id   AF-A0A8C4UV11-F1
#
_cell.length_a   1.000
_cell.length_b   1.000
_cell.length_c   1.000
_cell.angle_alpha   90.00
_cell.angle_beta   90.00
_cell.angle_gamma   90.00
#
_symmetry.space_group_name_H-M   'P 1'
#
loop_
_entity.id
_entity.type
_entity.pdbx_description
1 polymer ?
#
loop_
_entity_poly.entity_id
_entity_poly.type
_entity_poly.pdbx_seq_one_letter_code
_entity_poly.pdbx_strand_id
1 'polypeptide(L)'
;MAAWARAVRGLLLDVSGVLYDSGGEGGGVPIAGSVEAVRRIKAAGLKLQFCTNETQATREKFVKKLQGMGFDISVAEVTAPAPAACRILKERSLRPHLLVHNDLLPEFAEIDKTNPNCVVIGDAAENFTYANLNEAFRVLIGMEKPVLISLGRGRYYKETDGLKLDVGAYMKALEYACDVQAEVVGKPAKMFFESALAEMGVPPQQAGCCGCPQRLFCPACGTSGLRQHVALRELLQGCNRAPELQSQKLCPWKQI
;
A
#
# COMPACT_ATOMS: atom_id res chain seq x y z
N MET A 1 -27.17 -3.75 15.72
CA MET A 1 -25.81 -4.06 15.24
C MET A 1 -25.69 -5.55 15.02
N ALA A 2 -25.17 -5.98 13.87
CA ALA A 2 -24.97 -7.40 13.57
C ALA A 2 -24.00 -8.04 14.59
N ALA A 3 -24.22 -9.31 14.94
CA ALA A 3 -23.47 -10.00 16.00
C ALA A 3 -21.94 -10.03 15.76
N TRP A 4 -21.49 -9.97 14.50
CA TRP A 4 -20.08 -9.94 14.13
C TRP A 4 -19.38 -8.63 14.53
N ALA A 5 -20.09 -7.50 14.53
CA ALA A 5 -19.54 -6.19 14.87
C ALA A 5 -19.16 -6.07 16.35
N ARG A 6 -19.66 -6.97 17.22
CA ARG A 6 -19.31 -7.01 18.65
C ARG A 6 -17.95 -7.65 18.93
N ALA A 7 -17.37 -8.41 17.99
CA ALA A 7 -16.09 -9.10 18.17
C ALA A 7 -14.92 -8.40 17.48
N VAL A 8 -15.19 -7.50 16.54
CA VAL A 8 -14.16 -6.73 15.83
C VAL A 8 -13.68 -5.59 16.72
N ARG A 9 -12.36 -5.46 16.88
CA ARG A 9 -11.68 -4.43 17.66
C ARG A 9 -10.84 -3.48 16.79
N GLY A 10 -10.56 -3.86 15.55
CA GLY A 10 -9.87 -3.01 14.59
C GLY A 10 -10.17 -3.34 13.14
N LEU A 11 -9.93 -2.37 12.25
CA LEU A 11 -10.11 -2.52 10.81
C LEU A 11 -8.84 -2.11 10.06
N LEU A 12 -8.41 -2.97 9.15
CA LEU A 12 -7.46 -2.63 8.09
C LEU A 12 -8.23 -2.04 6.91
N LEU A 13 -7.94 -0.81 6.53
CA LEU A 13 -8.62 -0.09 5.45
C LEU A 13 -7.66 0.16 4.31
N ASP A 14 -8.00 -0.31 3.11
CA ASP A 14 -7.36 0.17 1.90
C ASP A 14 -7.67 1.67 1.69
N VAL A 15 -6.75 2.40 1.06
CA VAL A 15 -6.87 3.86 0.92
C VAL A 15 -7.28 4.25 -0.49
N SER A 16 -6.46 3.94 -1.49
CA SER A 16 -6.72 4.30 -2.89
C SER A 16 -7.91 3.52 -3.45
N GLY A 17 -8.89 4.21 -4.03
CA GLY A 17 -10.11 3.60 -4.57
C GLY A 17 -11.10 3.10 -3.50
N VAL A 18 -10.87 3.44 -2.23
CA VAL A 18 -11.77 3.13 -1.10
C VAL A 18 -12.08 4.38 -0.28
N LEU A 19 -11.06 5.15 0.09
CA LEU A 19 -11.23 6.41 0.82
C LEU A 19 -11.15 7.62 -0.11
N TYR A 20 -10.24 7.60 -1.08
CA TYR A 20 -10.08 8.67 -2.05
C TYR A 20 -9.73 8.12 -3.43
N ASP A 21 -10.09 8.86 -4.47
CA ASP A 21 -9.65 8.62 -5.83
C ASP A 21 -8.46 9.52 -6.14
N SER A 22 -7.37 8.93 -6.64
CA SER A 22 -6.16 9.66 -7.03
C SER A 22 -6.31 10.48 -8.32
N GLY A 23 -7.41 10.28 -9.06
CA GLY A 23 -7.75 11.08 -10.23
C GLY A 23 -8.46 12.38 -9.83
N GLY A 24 -7.91 13.53 -10.22
CA GLY A 24 -8.50 14.86 -10.00
C GLY A 24 -7.45 15.96 -9.91
N GLU A 25 -7.88 17.22 -10.09
CA GLU A 25 -7.04 18.39 -9.83
C GLU A 25 -6.60 18.41 -8.35
N GLY A 26 -5.35 18.79 -8.07
CA GLY A 26 -4.83 18.88 -6.69
C GLY A 26 -4.44 17.54 -6.03
N GLY A 27 -4.36 16.44 -6.79
CA GLY A 27 -3.79 15.17 -6.31
C GLY A 27 -4.79 14.18 -5.71
N GLY A 28 -6.09 14.39 -5.91
CA GLY A 28 -7.14 13.42 -5.62
C GLY A 28 -8.33 14.00 -4.85
N VAL A 29 -9.45 13.27 -4.85
CA VAL A 29 -10.70 13.70 -4.20
C VAL A 29 -11.22 12.59 -3.28
N PRO A 30 -11.71 12.90 -2.07
CA PRO A 30 -12.38 11.93 -1.22
C PRO A 30 -13.57 11.30 -1.91
N ILE A 31 -13.69 9.98 -1.77
CA ILE A 31 -14.91 9.28 -2.15
C ILE A 31 -16.05 9.76 -1.25
N ALA A 32 -17.21 10.05 -1.84
CA ALA A 32 -18.33 10.63 -1.11
C ALA A 32 -18.68 9.82 0.16
N GLY A 33 -18.68 10.50 1.31
CA GLY A 33 -18.99 9.89 2.62
C GLY A 33 -17.83 9.15 3.30
N SER A 34 -16.66 8.99 2.66
CA SER A 34 -15.53 8.24 3.24
C SER A 34 -14.95 8.90 4.49
N VAL A 35 -14.82 10.23 4.50
CA VAL A 35 -14.33 11.01 5.65
C VAL A 35 -15.24 10.81 6.87
N GLU A 36 -16.55 10.90 6.67
CA GLU A 36 -17.54 10.70 7.74
C GLU A 36 -17.56 9.24 8.21
N ALA A 37 -17.33 8.29 7.31
CA ALA A 37 -17.19 6.87 7.67
C ALA A 37 -16.03 6.64 8.64
N VAL A 38 -14.85 7.17 8.31
CA VAL A 38 -13.64 7.07 9.15
C VAL A 38 -13.91 7.67 10.53
N ARG A 39 -14.53 8.85 10.59
CA ARG A 39 -14.91 9.51 11.85
C ARG A 39 -15.84 8.63 12.70
N ARG A 40 -16.88 8.05 12.10
CA ARG A 40 -17.84 7.18 12.80
C ARG A 40 -17.20 5.90 13.32
N ILE A 41 -16.32 5.30 12.54
CA ILE A 41 -15.58 4.09 12.95
C ILE A 41 -14.70 4.39 14.16
N LYS A 42 -13.94 5.49 14.13
CA LYS A 42 -13.14 5.93 15.28
C LYS A 42 -14.00 6.24 16.50
N ALA A 43 -15.12 6.94 16.31
CA ALA A 43 -16.07 7.25 17.39
C ALA A 43 -16.72 6.01 18.02
N ALA A 44 -16.81 4.90 17.28
CA ALA A 44 -17.25 3.60 17.80
C ALA A 44 -16.17 2.87 18.62
N GLY A 45 -14.98 3.46 18.80
CA GLY A 45 -13.87 2.89 19.56
C GLY A 45 -13.08 1.80 18.83
N LEU A 46 -13.28 1.67 17.51
CA LEU A 46 -12.51 0.74 16.68
C LEU A 46 -11.16 1.35 16.32
N LYS A 47 -10.09 0.55 16.42
CA LYS A 47 -8.78 0.93 15.89
C LYS A 47 -8.79 0.86 14.36
N LEU A 48 -8.08 1.78 13.71
CA LEU A 48 -7.93 1.80 12.27
C LEU A 48 -6.46 1.70 11.89
N GLN A 49 -6.18 0.89 10.88
CA GLN A 49 -4.90 0.89 10.18
C GLN A 49 -5.16 1.08 8.69
N PHE A 50 -4.61 2.14 8.13
CA PHE A 50 -4.72 2.51 6.73
C PHE A 50 -3.58 1.87 5.95
N CYS A 51 -3.94 0.94 5.06
CA CYS A 51 -3.02 0.15 4.26
C CYS A 51 -2.89 0.75 2.87
N THR A 52 -1.72 1.28 2.51
CA THR A 52 -1.47 1.87 1.19
C THR A 52 -0.40 1.12 0.40
N ASN A 53 -0.41 1.29 -0.93
CA ASN A 53 0.68 0.89 -1.84
C ASN A 53 1.50 2.11 -2.28
N GLU A 54 1.37 3.24 -1.58
CA GLU A 54 2.14 4.46 -1.84
C GLU A 54 3.64 4.17 -1.76
N THR A 55 4.35 4.47 -2.86
CA THR A 55 5.81 4.28 -2.98
C THR A 55 6.50 5.47 -3.63
N GLN A 56 5.78 6.57 -3.87
CA GLN A 56 6.36 7.80 -4.40
C GLN A 56 6.61 8.84 -3.29
N ALA A 57 5.93 8.76 -2.14
CA ALA A 57 6.05 9.74 -1.06
C ALA A 57 6.13 9.08 0.33
N THR A 58 6.71 9.80 1.30
CA THR A 58 6.74 9.36 2.70
C THR A 58 5.35 9.27 3.33
N ARG A 59 5.22 8.50 4.40
CA ARG A 59 3.98 8.40 5.19
C ARG A 59 3.55 9.75 5.73
N GLU A 60 4.47 10.62 6.14
CA GLU A 60 4.14 11.97 6.62
C GLU A 60 3.50 12.82 5.51
N LYS A 61 4.06 12.79 4.30
CA LYS A 61 3.49 13.50 3.15
C LYS A 61 2.12 12.92 2.79
N PHE A 62 1.98 11.60 2.78
CA PHE A 62 0.73 10.91 2.51
C PHE A 62 -0.37 11.25 3.54
N VAL A 63 -0.03 11.25 4.82
CA VAL A 63 -0.95 11.63 5.91
C VAL A 63 -1.35 13.09 5.80
N LYS A 64 -0.41 14.01 5.59
CA LYS A 64 -0.72 15.44 5.41
C LYS A 64 -1.68 15.67 4.25
N LYS A 65 -1.51 14.93 3.15
CA LYS A 65 -2.42 14.97 2.01
C LYS A 65 -3.84 14.54 2.39
N LEU A 66 -4.00 13.41 3.08
CA LEU A 66 -5.32 12.94 3.53
C LEU A 66 -5.94 13.86 4.59
N GLN A 67 -5.15 14.43 5.49
CA GLN A 67 -5.61 15.44 6.43
C GLN A 67 -6.14 16.69 5.73
N GLY A 68 -5.46 17.14 4.66
CA GLY A 68 -5.94 18.24 3.79
C GLY A 68 -7.27 17.93 3.11
N MET A 69 -7.63 16.65 2.98
CA MET A 69 -8.91 16.17 2.47
C MET A 69 -9.98 15.97 3.58
N GLY A 70 -9.65 16.28 4.83
CA GLY A 70 -10.55 16.19 5.98
C GLY A 70 -10.51 14.86 6.74
N PHE A 71 -9.63 13.92 6.39
CA PHE A 71 -9.47 12.70 7.16
C PHE A 71 -8.77 12.96 8.49
N ASP A 72 -9.37 12.47 9.57
CA ASP A 72 -8.68 12.33 10.85
C ASP A 72 -7.80 11.08 10.80
N ILE A 73 -6.51 11.26 10.49
CA ILE A 73 -5.52 10.20 10.32
C ILE A 73 -4.15 10.66 10.81
N SER A 74 -3.38 9.75 11.38
CA SER A 74 -2.01 9.97 11.85
C SER A 74 -1.02 9.01 11.18
N VAL A 75 0.28 9.34 11.24
CA VAL A 75 1.36 8.53 10.65
C VAL A 75 1.42 7.12 11.25
N ALA A 76 1.14 6.98 12.55
CA ALA A 76 1.11 5.69 13.23
C ALA A 76 0.01 4.76 12.73
N GLU A 77 -1.08 5.34 12.20
CA GLU A 77 -2.20 4.59 11.63
C GLU A 77 -1.96 4.20 10.16
N VAL A 78 -0.80 4.52 9.56
CA VAL A 78 -0.51 4.21 8.14
C VAL A 78 0.56 3.13 8.01
N THR A 79 0.17 2.03 7.37
CA THR A 79 1.09 0.98 6.89
C THR A 79 1.36 1.18 5.40
N ALA A 80 2.64 1.32 5.05
CA ALA A 80 3.13 1.49 3.68
C ALA A 80 4.31 0.55 3.41
N PRO A 81 4.66 0.27 2.13
CA PRO A 81 5.72 -0.68 1.80
C PRO A 81 7.13 -0.25 2.23
N ALA A 82 7.45 1.05 2.18
CA ALA A 82 8.80 1.55 2.45
C ALA A 82 9.29 1.28 3.89
N PRO A 83 8.51 1.59 4.95
CA PRO A 83 8.87 1.21 6.33
C PRO A 83 9.10 -0.29 6.51
N ALA A 84 8.29 -1.13 5.86
CA ALA A 84 8.46 -2.58 5.90
C ALA A 84 9.76 -3.02 5.21
N ALA A 85 10.14 -2.38 4.10
CA ALA A 85 11.43 -2.63 3.45
C ALA A 85 12.58 -2.18 4.35
N CYS A 86 12.51 -1.00 4.98
CA CYS A 86 13.50 -0.53 5.96
C CYS A 86 13.70 -1.52 7.10
N ARG A 87 12.63 -2.14 7.60
CA ARG A 87 12.70 -3.19 8.62
C ARG A 87 13.48 -4.41 8.13
N ILE A 88 13.16 -4.92 6.94
CA ILE A 88 13.88 -6.06 6.33
C ILE A 88 15.37 -5.73 6.14
N LEU A 89 15.67 -4.51 5.67
CA LEU A 89 17.05 -4.06 5.48
C LEU A 89 17.83 -4.04 6.80
N LYS A 90 17.23 -3.52 7.88
CA LYS A 90 17.83 -3.51 9.22
C LYS A 90 18.01 -4.93 9.78
N GLU A 91 16.97 -5.77 9.73
CA GLU A 91 17.00 -7.14 10.25
C GLU A 91 18.04 -8.02 9.55
N ARG A 92 18.23 -7.83 8.24
CA ARG A 92 19.19 -8.59 7.43
C ARG A 92 20.54 -7.89 7.24
N SER A 93 20.74 -6.73 7.86
CA SER A 93 21.96 -5.92 7.70
C SER A 93 22.31 -5.63 6.23
N LEU A 94 21.28 -5.36 5.42
CA LEU A 94 21.40 -5.05 4.00
C LEU A 94 21.57 -3.54 3.79
N ARG A 95 22.36 -3.19 2.78
CA ARG A 95 22.65 -1.83 2.32
C ARG A 95 22.17 -1.70 0.88
N PRO A 96 21.10 -0.93 0.61
CA PRO A 96 20.47 -0.94 -0.68
C PRO A 96 21.08 0.09 -1.64
N HIS A 97 21.14 -0.28 -2.91
CA HIS A 97 21.04 0.68 -4.00
C HIS A 97 19.54 0.99 -4.20
N LEU A 98 19.16 2.24 -4.10
CA LEU A 98 17.75 2.67 -4.16
C LEU A 98 17.39 3.13 -5.57
N LEU A 99 16.44 2.45 -6.19
CA LEU A 99 15.73 2.91 -7.38
C LEU A 99 14.28 3.23 -7.00
N VAL A 100 14.07 4.40 -6.41
CA VAL A 100 12.79 4.86 -5.88
C VAL A 100 12.56 6.33 -6.24
N HIS A 101 11.35 6.83 -5.99
CA HIS A 101 11.06 8.25 -6.15
C HIS A 101 11.81 9.12 -5.14
N ASN A 102 12.21 10.33 -5.53
CA ASN A 102 12.99 11.23 -4.69
C ASN A 102 12.26 11.62 -3.40
N ASP A 103 10.94 11.77 -3.46
CA ASP A 103 10.11 12.09 -2.29
C ASP A 103 9.97 10.93 -1.30
N LEU A 104 10.37 9.71 -1.66
CA LEU A 104 10.41 8.56 -0.77
C LEU A 104 11.76 8.41 -0.06
N LEU A 105 12.85 8.99 -0.59
CA LEU A 105 14.19 8.87 -0.02
C LEU A 105 14.28 9.15 1.49
N PRO A 106 13.54 10.11 2.08
CA PRO A 106 13.60 10.35 3.53
C PRO A 106 13.17 9.15 4.39
N GLU A 107 12.31 8.25 3.89
CA GLU A 107 11.93 6.99 4.61
C GLU A 107 13.14 6.06 4.80
N PHE A 108 14.15 6.19 3.96
CA PHE A 108 15.37 5.39 4.00
C PHE A 108 16.54 6.14 4.65
N ALA A 109 16.35 7.33 5.22
CA ALA A 109 17.44 8.18 5.69
C ALA A 109 18.40 7.48 6.67
N GLU A 110 17.86 6.64 7.56
CA GLU A 110 18.65 5.89 8.56
C GLU A 110 19.32 4.62 8.04
N ILE A 111 19.06 4.23 6.79
CA ILE A 111 19.62 3.00 6.20
C ILE A 111 20.99 3.31 5.59
N ASP A 112 22.01 2.53 5.94
CA ASP A 112 23.31 2.61 5.28
C ASP A 112 23.20 2.17 3.81
N LYS A 113 23.73 2.99 2.90
CA LYS A 113 23.71 2.76 1.43
C LYS A 113 25.11 2.58 0.86
N THR A 114 26.14 2.63 1.70
CA THR A 114 27.52 2.47 1.26
C THR A 114 27.76 1.03 0.80
N ASN A 115 28.56 0.85 -0.25
CA ASN A 115 28.85 -0.47 -0.84
C ASN A 115 27.61 -1.41 -0.92
N PRO A 116 26.64 -1.10 -1.80
CA PRO A 116 25.36 -1.79 -1.86
C PRO A 116 25.48 -3.31 -1.99
N ASN A 117 24.69 -4.05 -1.21
CA ASN A 117 24.58 -5.50 -1.25
C ASN A 117 23.15 -6.00 -1.56
N CYS A 118 22.26 -5.09 -1.93
CA CYS A 118 20.94 -5.39 -2.49
C CYS A 118 20.44 -4.20 -3.33
N VAL A 119 19.37 -4.41 -4.08
CA VAL A 119 18.62 -3.33 -4.74
C VAL A 119 17.22 -3.26 -4.16
N VAL A 120 16.75 -2.05 -3.85
CA VAL A 120 15.34 -1.78 -3.55
C VAL A 120 14.76 -0.98 -4.69
N ILE A 121 13.68 -1.49 -5.28
CA ILE A 121 12.94 -0.84 -6.36
C ILE A 121 11.53 -0.46 -5.89
N GLY A 122 11.16 0.80 -6.08
CA GLY A 122 9.81 1.33 -5.87
C GLY A 122 9.35 2.04 -7.13
N ASP A 123 8.13 2.56 -7.15
CA ASP A 123 7.73 3.43 -8.26
C ASP A 123 8.60 4.68 -8.25
N ALA A 124 9.50 4.77 -9.24
CA ALA A 124 10.49 5.83 -9.35
C ALA A 124 10.06 6.91 -10.36
N ALA A 125 8.89 6.77 -11.00
CA ALA A 125 8.38 7.67 -12.03
C ALA A 125 9.46 8.04 -13.07
N GLU A 126 9.77 9.33 -13.23
CA GLU A 126 10.78 9.84 -14.17
C GLU A 126 12.20 9.31 -13.90
N ASN A 127 12.48 8.76 -12.70
CA ASN A 127 13.76 8.13 -12.39
C ASN A 127 13.90 6.74 -13.04
N PHE A 128 12.88 6.17 -13.67
CA PHE A 128 12.99 4.94 -14.47
C PHE A 128 13.67 5.19 -15.83
N THR A 129 14.89 5.71 -15.77
CA THR A 129 15.73 5.94 -16.94
C THR A 129 16.56 4.70 -17.27
N TYR A 130 16.97 4.59 -18.54
CA TYR A 130 17.92 3.56 -18.96
C TYR A 130 19.19 3.56 -18.09
N ALA A 131 19.71 4.75 -17.76
CA ALA A 131 20.89 4.89 -16.91
C ALA A 131 20.66 4.29 -15.51
N ASN A 132 19.58 4.68 -14.83
CA ASN A 132 19.30 4.23 -13.46
C ASN A 132 18.98 2.73 -13.39
N LEU A 133 18.28 2.18 -14.39
CA LEU A 133 18.07 0.74 -14.48
C LEU A 133 19.38 -0.02 -14.67
N ASN A 134 20.31 0.51 -15.48
CA ASN A 134 21.62 -0.12 -15.66
C ASN A 134 22.48 -0.05 -14.39
N GLU A 135 22.39 1.01 -13.59
CA GLU A 135 23.06 1.06 -12.29
C GLU A 135 22.53 -0.02 -11.34
N ALA A 136 21.20 -0.14 -11.21
CA ALA A 136 20.58 -1.22 -10.43
C ALA A 136 20.97 -2.62 -10.96
N PHE A 137 20.97 -2.81 -12.28
CA PHE A 137 21.39 -4.06 -12.92
C PHE A 137 22.85 -4.41 -12.62
N ARG A 138 23.77 -3.45 -12.75
CA ARG A 138 25.21 -3.65 -12.46
C ARG A 138 25.44 -4.06 -11.01
N VAL A 139 24.71 -3.46 -10.09
CA VAL A 139 24.72 -3.81 -8.68
C VAL A 139 24.28 -5.27 -8.52
N LEU A 140 23.12 -5.66 -9.07
CA LEU A 140 22.60 -7.04 -8.94
C LEU A 140 23.52 -8.09 -9.58
N ILE A 141 23.93 -7.89 -10.83
CA ILE A 141 24.70 -8.90 -11.59
C ILE A 141 26.11 -9.10 -11.04
N GLY A 142 26.66 -8.10 -10.32
CA GLY A 142 27.95 -8.19 -9.66
C GLY A 142 27.93 -8.97 -8.33
N MET A 143 26.76 -9.33 -7.82
CA MET A 143 26.61 -10.06 -6.56
C MET A 143 26.64 -11.57 -6.79
N GLU A 144 27.33 -12.30 -5.90
CA GLU A 144 27.25 -13.77 -5.88
C GLU A 144 25.82 -14.26 -5.55
N LYS A 145 25.10 -13.51 -4.71
CA LYS A 145 23.72 -13.77 -4.31
C LYS A 145 22.90 -12.49 -4.45
N PRO A 146 22.34 -12.21 -5.64
CA PRO A 146 21.59 -10.98 -5.87
C PRO A 146 20.34 -10.94 -4.99
N VAL A 147 20.14 -9.80 -4.32
CA VAL A 147 18.95 -9.53 -3.51
C VAL A 147 18.20 -8.35 -4.13
N LEU A 148 17.04 -8.63 -4.72
CA LEU A 148 16.14 -7.62 -5.27
C LEU A 148 14.89 -7.54 -4.40
N ILE A 149 14.63 -6.38 -3.82
CA ILE A 149 13.45 -6.09 -3.01
C ILE A 149 12.57 -5.10 -3.77
N SER A 150 11.31 -5.44 -3.97
CA SER A 150 10.34 -4.54 -4.62
C SER A 150 9.29 -4.05 -3.64
N LEU A 151 9.04 -2.74 -3.64
CA LEU A 151 8.02 -2.12 -2.82
C LEU A 151 6.59 -2.40 -3.35
N GLY A 152 6.47 -2.82 -4.61
CA GLY A 152 5.20 -3.13 -5.25
C GLY A 152 5.33 -4.18 -6.36
N ARG A 153 4.19 -4.58 -6.93
CA ARG A 153 4.14 -5.49 -8.09
C ARG A 153 3.05 -5.12 -9.09
N GLY A 154 2.55 -3.90 -9.01
CA GLY A 154 1.51 -3.45 -9.92
C GLY A 154 2.07 -3.34 -11.33
N ARG A 155 1.20 -3.56 -12.32
CA ARG A 155 1.59 -3.56 -13.74
C ARG A 155 1.52 -2.17 -14.34
N TYR A 156 0.45 -1.47 -13.99
CA TYR A 156 0.14 -0.12 -14.41
C TYR A 156 -0.88 0.49 -13.45
N TYR A 157 -0.99 1.81 -13.48
CA TYR A 157 -2.00 2.58 -12.77
C TYR A 157 -2.55 3.68 -13.68
N LYS A 158 -3.64 4.35 -13.27
CA LYS A 158 -4.26 5.42 -14.05
C LYS A 158 -4.02 6.77 -13.40
N GLU A 159 -3.53 7.72 -14.18
CA GLU A 159 -3.48 9.13 -13.85
C GLU A 159 -4.47 9.94 -14.72
N THR A 160 -4.46 11.26 -14.57
CA THR A 160 -5.33 12.19 -15.30
C THR A 160 -5.07 12.18 -16.80
N ASP A 161 -3.83 11.93 -17.22
CA ASP A 161 -3.36 11.92 -18.61
C ASP A 161 -3.38 10.54 -19.29
N GLY A 162 -3.57 9.45 -18.53
CA GLY A 162 -3.65 8.10 -19.10
C GLY A 162 -3.22 6.96 -18.18
N LEU A 163 -3.00 5.79 -18.78
CA LEU A 163 -2.41 4.65 -18.09
C LEU A 163 -0.89 4.80 -18.06
N LYS A 164 -0.28 4.62 -16.88
CA LYS A 164 1.17 4.68 -16.66
C LYS A 164 1.67 3.32 -16.19
N LEU A 165 2.87 2.96 -16.62
CA LEU A 165 3.55 1.75 -16.12
C LEU A 165 3.85 1.91 -14.64
N ASP A 166 3.70 0.81 -13.90
CA ASP A 166 4.02 0.74 -12.47
C ASP A 166 5.32 -0.07 -12.29
N VAL A 167 5.86 -0.07 -11.07
CA VAL A 167 7.13 -0.69 -10.67
C VAL A 167 7.26 -2.15 -11.12
N GLY A 168 6.17 -2.90 -11.22
CA GLY A 168 6.20 -4.31 -11.61
C GLY A 168 6.80 -4.57 -13.00
N ALA A 169 6.65 -3.63 -13.95
CA ALA A 169 7.26 -3.75 -15.27
C ALA A 169 8.80 -3.66 -15.20
N TYR A 170 9.30 -2.68 -14.44
CA TYR A 170 10.73 -2.44 -14.25
C TYR A 170 11.38 -3.50 -13.35
N MET A 171 10.67 -3.94 -12.30
CA MET A 171 11.05 -5.07 -11.47
C MET A 171 11.23 -6.33 -12.31
N LYS A 172 10.27 -6.65 -13.20
CA LYS A 172 10.36 -7.82 -14.09
C LYS A 172 11.53 -7.72 -15.07
N ALA A 173 11.88 -6.52 -15.53
CA ALA A 173 13.06 -6.32 -16.37
C ALA A 173 14.36 -6.68 -15.64
N LEU A 174 14.51 -6.27 -14.38
CA LEU A 174 15.67 -6.63 -13.55
C LEU A 174 15.68 -8.12 -13.17
N GLU A 175 14.53 -8.68 -12.81
CA GLU A 175 14.39 -10.13 -12.54
C GLU A 175 14.85 -10.95 -13.74
N TYR A 176 14.40 -10.57 -14.94
CA TYR A 176 14.76 -11.25 -16.18
C TYR A 176 16.26 -11.10 -16.52
N ALA A 177 16.81 -9.90 -16.37
CA ALA A 177 18.21 -9.62 -16.71
C ALA A 177 19.21 -10.30 -15.76
N CYS A 178 18.84 -10.49 -14.49
CA CYS A 178 19.73 -11.03 -13.46
C CYS A 178 19.39 -12.46 -13.03
N ASP A 179 18.39 -13.11 -13.64
CA ASP A 179 17.87 -14.42 -13.25
C ASP A 179 17.58 -14.53 -11.74
N VAL A 180 16.91 -13.50 -11.19
CA VAL A 180 16.58 -13.38 -9.78
C VAL A 180 15.07 -13.21 -9.61
N GLN A 181 14.53 -13.67 -8.47
CA GLN A 181 13.15 -13.38 -8.07
C GLN A 181 13.12 -12.25 -7.05
N ALA A 182 12.28 -11.24 -7.29
CA ALA A 182 12.14 -10.11 -6.40
C ALA A 182 11.30 -10.47 -5.15
N GLU A 183 11.78 -10.06 -3.98
CA GLU A 183 11.00 -10.11 -2.74
C GLU A 183 10.05 -8.89 -2.70
N VAL A 184 8.74 -9.14 -2.79
CA VAL A 184 7.73 -8.06 -2.79
C VAL A 184 7.24 -7.78 -1.37
N VAL A 185 7.44 -6.55 -0.89
CA VAL A 185 7.17 -6.14 0.50
C VAL A 185 5.79 -5.48 0.69
N GLY A 186 5.19 -4.97 -0.39
CA GLY A 186 3.85 -4.35 -0.38
C GLY A 186 2.68 -5.34 -0.47
N LYS A 187 1.46 -4.81 -0.51
CA LYS A 187 0.26 -5.64 -0.75
C LYS A 187 0.42 -6.38 -2.08
N PRO A 188 0.03 -7.68 -2.18
CA PRO A 188 -0.64 -8.50 -1.18
C PRO A 188 0.27 -9.47 -0.40
N ALA A 189 1.48 -9.06 0.01
CA ALA A 189 2.33 -9.94 0.82
C ALA A 189 1.71 -10.17 2.21
N LYS A 190 1.78 -11.40 2.73
CA LYS A 190 1.28 -11.75 4.08
C LYS A 190 1.95 -10.89 5.17
N MET A 191 3.27 -10.71 5.05
CA MET A 191 4.07 -9.91 5.98
C MET A 191 3.58 -8.45 6.10
N PHE A 192 2.98 -7.90 5.03
CA PHE A 192 2.41 -6.56 5.06
C PHE A 192 1.22 -6.47 6.03
N PHE A 193 0.30 -7.44 5.97
CA PHE A 193 -0.86 -7.48 6.85
C PHE A 193 -0.49 -7.84 8.29
N GLU A 194 0.50 -8.73 8.47
CA GLU A 194 1.04 -9.04 9.81
C GLU A 194 1.67 -7.80 10.46
N SER A 195 2.40 -6.99 9.68
CA SER A 195 2.95 -5.72 10.16
C SER A 195 1.85 -4.71 10.50
N ALA A 196 0.83 -4.58 9.66
CA ALA A 196 -0.32 -3.71 9.92
C ALA A 196 -1.07 -4.10 11.21
N LEU A 197 -1.23 -5.41 11.48
CA LEU A 197 -1.85 -5.91 12.70
C LEU A 197 -0.99 -5.68 13.94
N ALA A 198 0.33 -5.84 13.82
CA ALA A 198 1.27 -5.54 14.88
C ALA A 198 1.27 -4.05 15.24
N GLU A 199 1.26 -3.15 14.25
CA GLU A 199 1.14 -1.70 14.43
C GLU A 199 -0.18 -1.32 15.11
N MET A 200 -1.30 -1.92 14.68
CA MET A 200 -2.61 -1.69 15.28
C MET A 200 -2.72 -2.29 16.70
N GLY A 201 -1.90 -3.29 17.04
CA GLY A 201 -1.96 -4.01 18.31
C GLY A 201 -3.28 -4.75 18.52
N VAL A 202 -3.77 -5.42 17.47
CA VAL A 202 -5.03 -6.20 17.48
C VAL A 202 -4.74 -7.59 16.91
N PRO A 203 -5.16 -8.67 17.59
CA PRO A 203 -4.96 -10.01 17.06
C PRO A 203 -5.79 -10.24 15.78
N PRO A 204 -5.31 -11.03 14.81
CA PRO A 204 -5.98 -11.24 13.52
C PRO A 204 -7.46 -11.64 13.63
N GLN A 205 -7.82 -12.43 14.66
CA GLN A 205 -9.18 -12.93 14.90
C GLN A 205 -10.18 -11.82 15.28
N GLN A 206 -9.69 -10.68 15.75
CA GLN A 206 -10.47 -9.50 16.14
C GLN A 206 -10.31 -8.35 15.13
N ALA A 207 -9.61 -8.57 14.02
CA ALA A 207 -9.43 -7.59 12.97
C ALA A 207 -10.30 -7.91 11.75
N GLY A 208 -10.99 -6.89 11.25
CA GLY A 208 -11.64 -6.92 9.94
C GLY A 208 -10.76 -6.25 8.88
N CYS A 209 -10.99 -6.58 7.62
CA CYS A 209 -10.24 -6.01 6.51
C CYS A 209 -11.22 -5.50 5.45
N CYS A 210 -11.16 -4.21 5.09
CA CYS A 210 -12.01 -3.60 4.07
C CYS A 210 -11.15 -3.04 2.93
N GLY A 211 -11.43 -3.47 1.71
CA GLY A 211 -10.72 -3.04 0.50
C GLY A 211 -11.58 -3.20 -0.74
N CYS A 212 -11.11 -2.62 -1.85
CA CYS A 212 -11.74 -2.75 -3.16
C CYS A 212 -11.67 -4.22 -3.65
N PRO A 213 -12.64 -4.75 -4.43
CA PRO A 213 -12.65 -6.15 -4.92
C PRO A 213 -11.50 -6.52 -5.87
N GLN A 214 -10.52 -5.64 -6.12
CA GLN A 214 -9.29 -6.04 -6.79
C GLN A 214 -8.61 -7.14 -5.94
N ARG A 215 -8.24 -8.25 -6.58
CA ARG A 215 -7.69 -9.49 -5.99
C ARG A 215 -6.40 -9.31 -5.17
N LEU A 216 -5.99 -8.09 -4.85
CA LEU A 216 -4.86 -7.77 -3.99
C LEU A 216 -5.24 -7.98 -2.51
N PHE A 217 -6.36 -7.45 -2.04
CA PHE A 217 -6.75 -7.65 -0.63
C PHE A 217 -7.22 -9.10 -0.34
N CYS A 218 -7.87 -9.76 -1.30
CA CYS A 218 -8.63 -10.99 -1.06
C CYS A 218 -7.78 -12.25 -0.69
N PRO A 219 -6.72 -12.64 -1.42
CA PRO A 219 -6.00 -13.88 -1.14
C PRO A 219 -5.15 -13.81 0.14
N ALA A 220 -4.53 -12.65 0.40
CA ALA A 220 -3.62 -12.47 1.51
C ALA A 220 -4.34 -12.32 2.87
N CYS A 221 -5.57 -11.80 2.87
CA CYS A 221 -6.40 -11.75 4.09
C CYS A 221 -6.82 -13.16 4.54
N GLY A 222 -7.14 -14.05 3.59
CA GLY A 222 -7.53 -15.43 3.90
C GLY A 222 -6.38 -16.25 4.52
N THR A 223 -5.14 -16.03 4.08
CA THR A 223 -3.95 -16.74 4.62
C THR A 223 -3.39 -16.14 5.91
N SER A 224 -3.77 -14.90 6.26
CA SER A 224 -3.37 -14.23 7.51
C SER A 224 -4.37 -14.42 8.66
N GLY A 225 -5.46 -15.16 8.44
CA GLY A 225 -6.49 -15.41 9.46
C GLY A 225 -7.43 -14.22 9.69
N LEU A 226 -7.44 -13.23 8.80
CA LEU A 226 -8.34 -12.08 8.84
C LEU A 226 -9.74 -12.47 8.38
N ARG A 227 -10.77 -11.98 9.09
CA ARG A 227 -12.16 -12.12 8.63
C ARG A 227 -12.40 -11.13 7.47
N GLN A 228 -12.71 -11.68 6.30
CA GLN A 228 -13.08 -10.89 5.13
C GLN A 228 -14.46 -10.28 5.33
N HIS A 229 -14.57 -8.95 5.26
CA HIS A 229 -15.85 -8.26 5.29
C HIS A 229 -15.89 -7.20 4.19
N VAL A 230 -16.80 -7.36 3.23
CA VAL A 230 -17.10 -6.38 2.15
C VAL A 230 -17.88 -5.16 2.70
N ALA A 231 -17.75 -4.89 3.99
CA ALA A 231 -18.74 -4.18 4.78
C ALA A 231 -18.45 -2.69 4.97
N LEU A 232 -17.77 -2.01 4.03
CA LEU A 232 -17.86 -0.56 4.04
C LEU A 232 -19.34 -0.15 3.85
N ARG A 233 -20.08 -0.83 2.95
CA ARG A 233 -21.52 -0.57 2.74
C ARG A 233 -22.38 -0.84 3.98
N GLU A 234 -22.16 -1.93 4.73
CA GLU A 234 -22.98 -2.23 5.91
C GLU A 234 -22.64 -1.36 7.12
N LEU A 235 -21.37 -0.96 7.29
CA LEU A 235 -20.97 0.06 8.29
C LEU A 235 -21.50 1.46 7.91
N LEU A 236 -21.61 1.77 6.61
CA LEU A 236 -22.14 3.03 6.08
C LEU A 236 -23.68 3.11 6.05
N GLN A 237 -24.39 1.98 5.97
CA GLN A 237 -25.86 1.90 5.86
C GLN A 237 -26.64 2.41 7.10
N GLY A 238 -25.94 2.86 8.15
CA GLY A 238 -26.54 3.70 9.20
C GLY A 238 -26.92 5.13 8.75
N CYS A 239 -26.56 5.54 7.52
CA CYS A 239 -27.05 6.77 6.91
C CYS A 239 -28.49 6.62 6.40
N ASN A 240 -29.47 6.95 7.25
CA ASN A 240 -30.84 7.24 6.82
C ASN A 240 -30.86 8.52 5.95
N ARG A 241 -30.50 8.39 4.67
CA ARG A 241 -30.90 9.19 3.49
C ARG A 241 -29.87 8.99 2.37
N ALA A 242 -30.13 8.01 1.51
CA ALA A 242 -29.89 8.06 0.07
C ALA A 242 -30.41 6.76 -0.56
N PRO A 243 -31.64 6.74 -1.11
CA PRO A 243 -32.00 5.72 -2.09
C PRO A 243 -31.25 6.03 -3.40
N GLU A 244 -30.91 4.99 -4.16
CA GLU A 244 -30.26 5.04 -5.49
C GLU A 244 -28.73 5.17 -5.54
N LEU A 245 -28.03 4.16 -5.02
CA LEU A 245 -26.81 3.66 -5.65
C LEU A 245 -27.04 2.19 -6.05
N GLN A 246 -28.03 2.01 -6.94
CA GLN A 246 -28.16 0.79 -7.74
C GLN A 246 -26.83 0.53 -8.42
N SER A 247 -26.32 -0.69 -8.25
CA SER A 247 -25.33 -1.40 -9.07
C SER A 247 -24.75 -0.67 -10.30
N GLN A 248 -24.06 0.45 -10.12
CA GLN A 248 -23.01 0.84 -11.04
C GLN A 248 -21.80 0.02 -10.66
N LYS A 249 -21.27 -0.71 -11.64
CA LYS A 249 -20.07 -1.55 -11.57
C LYS A 249 -18.92 -0.81 -10.87
N LEU A 250 -18.87 -0.88 -9.54
CA LEU A 250 -17.71 -0.48 -8.75
C LEU A 250 -16.61 -1.50 -9.07
N CYS A 251 -15.60 -1.06 -9.81
CA CYS A 251 -14.51 -1.80 -10.48
C CYS A 251 -14.79 -2.39 -11.88
N PRO A 252 -14.50 -1.66 -12.98
CA PRO A 252 -14.18 -2.25 -14.28
C PRO A 252 -12.77 -2.87 -14.34
N TRP A 253 -12.01 -2.83 -13.25
CA TRP A 253 -10.59 -3.20 -13.20
C TRP A 253 -10.37 -4.72 -13.07
N LYS A 254 -10.50 -5.44 -14.18
CA LYS A 254 -9.83 -6.74 -14.35
C LYS A 254 -8.32 -6.46 -14.49
N GLN A 255 -7.57 -6.62 -13.40
CA GLN A 255 -6.14 -6.94 -13.49
C GLN A 255 -6.07 -8.34 -14.15
N ILE A 256 -5.82 -8.39 -15.46
CA ILE A 256 -5.15 -9.55 -16.06
C ILE A 256 -3.73 -9.51 -15.58
#